data_AF-A0A927EY32-F1
#
_entry.id   AF-A0A927EY32-F1
#
_cell.length_a   1.000
_cell.length_b   1.000
_cell.length_c   1.000
_cell.angle_alpha   90.00
_cell.angle_beta   90.00
_cell.angle_gamma   90.00
#
_symmetry.space_group_name_H-M   'P 1'
#
loop_
_entity.id
_entity.type
_entity.pdbx_description
1 polymer ?
#
loop_
_entity_poly.entity_id
_entity_poly.type
_entity_poly.pdbx_seq_one_letter_code
_entity_poly.pdbx_strand_id
1 'polypeptide(L)'
;MAGFRALAAQVRDPARAPSQRRQALRKCLERFAPYGHRATWLHLCARAGVDPDDRSPDAGRLVAALEELEEARALWLSYERESARRRRAQKHLGIRQPTALDDWHSRTWGGRALLRFDDPASVPRVRLAVVLRGLIAAMESEAGGGARAPALAAG
;
A
#
# COMPACT_ATOMS: atom_id res chain seq x y z
N MET A 1 -1.75 -20.77 -1.14
CA MET A 1 -0.77 -19.66 -1.00
C MET A 1 -1.08 -18.89 0.28
N ALA A 2 -0.10 -18.61 1.15
CA ALA A 2 -0.33 -17.94 2.43
C ALA A 2 -0.90 -16.52 2.26
N GLY A 3 -1.77 -16.10 3.19
CA GLY A 3 -2.28 -14.73 3.26
C GLY A 3 -1.28 -13.76 3.90
N PHE A 4 -1.51 -12.45 3.73
CA PHE A 4 -0.62 -11.40 4.25
C PHE A 4 -0.32 -11.57 5.74
N ARG A 5 -1.34 -11.81 6.58
CA ARG A 5 -1.16 -11.98 8.04
C ARG A 5 -0.26 -13.16 8.40
N ALA A 6 -0.40 -14.27 7.68
CA ALA A 6 0.44 -15.45 7.91
C ALA A 6 1.90 -15.18 7.52
N LEU A 7 2.13 -14.43 6.44
CA LEU A 7 3.49 -14.00 6.05
C LEU A 7 4.07 -13.01 7.06
N ALA A 8 3.28 -12.03 7.52
CA ALA A 8 3.68 -11.08 8.55
C ALA A 8 4.11 -11.77 9.86
N ALA A 9 3.39 -12.82 10.28
CA ALA A 9 3.80 -13.64 11.41
C ALA A 9 5.18 -14.29 11.20
N GLN A 10 5.47 -14.78 9.99
CA GLN A 10 6.79 -15.36 9.66
C GLN A 10 7.91 -14.32 9.66
N VAL A 11 7.63 -13.05 9.37
CA VAL A 11 8.65 -11.99 9.50
C VAL A 11 8.94 -11.67 10.97
N ARG A 12 7.97 -11.85 11.88
CA ARG A 12 8.13 -11.58 13.32
C ARG A 12 8.72 -12.74 14.10
N ASP A 13 8.58 -13.96 13.58
CA ASP A 13 9.03 -15.20 14.20
C ASP A 13 10.56 -15.22 14.42
N PRO A 14 11.02 -15.24 15.69
CA PRO A 14 12.45 -15.21 16.02
C PRO A 14 13.15 -16.54 15.73
N ALA A 15 12.42 -17.65 15.57
CA ALA A 15 13.00 -18.96 15.26
C ALA A 15 13.42 -19.09 13.78
N ARG A 16 13.05 -18.12 12.93
CA ARG A 16 13.35 -18.14 11.50
C ARG A 16 14.67 -17.46 11.19
N ALA A 17 15.39 -18.03 10.23
CA ALA A 17 16.61 -17.44 9.71
C ALA A 17 16.32 -16.05 9.07
N PRO A 18 17.25 -15.08 9.15
CA PRO A 18 17.08 -13.74 8.56
C PRO A 18 16.65 -13.75 7.08
N SER A 19 17.21 -14.66 6.28
CA SER A 19 16.87 -14.82 4.87
C SER A 19 15.41 -15.26 4.65
N GLN A 20 14.88 -16.13 5.51
CA GLN A 20 13.48 -16.57 5.47
C GLN A 20 12.54 -15.44 5.84
N ARG A 21 12.90 -14.64 6.86
CA ARG A 21 12.14 -13.45 7.28
C ARG A 21 12.10 -12.40 6.17
N ARG A 22 13.24 -12.13 5.52
CA ARG A 22 13.33 -11.27 4.32
C ARG A 22 12.45 -11.78 3.19
N GLN A 23 12.48 -13.09 2.91
CA GLN A 23 11.64 -13.68 1.87
C GLN A 23 10.14 -13.58 2.20
N ALA A 24 9.76 -13.80 3.46
CA ALA A 24 8.38 -13.61 3.91
C ALA A 24 7.92 -12.15 3.72
N LEU A 25 8.77 -11.17 4.03
CA LEU A 25 8.46 -9.75 3.79
C LEU A 25 8.31 -9.45 2.29
N ARG A 26 9.18 -9.98 1.43
CA ARG A 26 9.03 -9.82 -0.03
C ARG A 26 7.74 -10.45 -0.56
N LYS A 27 7.28 -11.55 0.02
CA LYS A 27 5.97 -12.16 -0.28
C LYS A 27 4.80 -11.32 0.22
N CYS A 28 4.95 -10.55 1.31
CA CYS A 28 3.94 -9.55 1.69
C CYS A 28 3.73 -8.50 0.59
N LEU A 29 4.80 -8.10 -0.11
CA LEU A 29 4.72 -7.14 -1.22
C LEU A 29 3.97 -7.68 -2.44
N GLU A 30 3.94 -8.99 -2.67
CA GLU A 30 3.08 -9.60 -3.70
C GLU A 30 1.59 -9.38 -3.40
N ARG A 31 1.24 -9.09 -2.15
CA ARG A 31 -0.14 -8.85 -1.71
C ARG A 31 -0.49 -7.37 -1.61
N PHE A 32 0.50 -6.53 -1.32
CA PHE A 32 0.31 -5.10 -1.16
C PHE A 32 1.62 -4.36 -1.45
N ALA A 33 1.68 -3.70 -2.61
CA ALA A 33 2.81 -2.90 -3.04
C ALA A 33 2.29 -1.59 -3.67
N PRO A 34 2.02 -0.55 -2.85
CA PRO A 34 1.40 0.69 -3.32
C PRO A 34 2.21 1.38 -4.42
N TYR A 35 3.54 1.23 -4.44
CA TYR A 35 4.42 1.79 -5.48
C TYR A 35 4.81 0.81 -6.59
N GLY A 36 4.28 -0.41 -6.53
CA GLY A 36 4.83 -1.55 -7.27
C GLY A 36 5.94 -2.24 -6.47
N HIS A 37 6.24 -3.49 -6.83
CA HIS A 37 7.04 -4.39 -5.99
C HIS A 37 8.44 -3.85 -5.70
N ARG A 38 9.18 -3.46 -6.75
CA ARG A 38 10.55 -2.94 -6.65
C ARG A 38 10.61 -1.63 -5.88
N ALA A 39 9.78 -0.64 -6.24
CA ALA A 39 9.77 0.67 -5.61
C ALA A 39 9.36 0.59 -4.14
N THR A 40 8.35 -0.23 -3.80
CA THR A 40 7.94 -0.44 -2.40
C THR A 40 9.04 -1.13 -1.59
N TRP A 41 9.73 -2.13 -2.17
CA TRP A 41 10.86 -2.78 -1.51
C TRP A 41 11.99 -1.79 -1.19
N LEU A 42 12.42 -1.00 -2.18
CA LEU A 42 13.49 -0.02 -2.01
C LEU A 42 13.12 1.07 -0.98
N HIS A 43 11.87 1.54 -1.02
CA HIS A 43 11.33 2.49 -0.04
C HIS A 43 11.42 1.95 1.40
N LEU A 44 10.92 0.74 1.63
CA LEU A 44 10.95 0.11 2.95
C LEU A 44 12.39 -0.13 3.43
N CYS A 45 13.26 -0.59 2.55
CA CYS A 45 14.69 -0.76 2.83
C CYS A 45 15.33 0.55 3.27
N ALA A 46 15.15 1.63 2.51
CA ALA A 46 15.68 2.95 2.84
C ALA A 46 15.16 3.45 4.20
N ARG A 47 13.86 3.28 4.49
CA ARG A 47 13.26 3.75 5.75
C ARG A 47 13.64 2.93 6.97
N ALA A 48 13.83 1.62 6.80
CA ALA A 48 14.24 0.73 7.89
C ALA A 48 15.77 0.61 8.04
N GLY A 49 16.55 1.25 7.17
CA GLY A 49 18.02 1.13 7.16
C GLY A 49 18.49 -0.27 6.77
N VAL A 50 17.76 -0.97 5.89
CA VAL A 50 18.13 -2.29 5.36
C VAL A 50 18.77 -2.08 3.99
N ASP A 51 19.94 -2.67 3.78
CA ASP A 51 20.50 -2.76 2.42
C ASP A 51 19.62 -3.72 1.58
N PRO A 52 19.08 -3.28 0.42
CA PRO A 52 18.22 -4.11 -0.43
C PRO A 52 18.83 -5.45 -0.85
N ASP A 53 20.15 -5.52 -0.99
CA ASP A 53 20.91 -6.67 -1.46
C ASP A 53 21.47 -7.53 -0.31
N ASP A 54 21.38 -7.05 0.93
CA ASP A 54 21.72 -7.83 2.11
C ASP A 54 20.82 -9.06 2.24
N ARG A 55 21.47 -10.21 2.37
CA ARG A 55 20.84 -11.53 2.48
C ARG A 55 20.54 -11.92 3.92
N SER A 56 21.14 -11.26 4.91
CA SER A 56 20.95 -11.51 6.33
C SER A 56 20.73 -10.23 7.15
N PRO A 57 19.72 -9.41 6.78
CA PRO A 57 19.48 -8.15 7.46
C PRO A 57 19.01 -8.32 8.90
N ASP A 58 19.27 -7.29 9.70
CA ASP A 58 18.82 -7.23 11.09
C ASP A 58 17.30 -7.49 11.20
N ALA A 59 16.95 -8.35 12.16
CA ALA A 59 15.59 -8.76 12.40
C ALA A 59 14.67 -7.60 12.81
N GLY A 60 15.17 -6.68 13.64
CA GLY A 60 14.42 -5.51 14.10
C GLY A 60 14.09 -4.57 12.94
N ARG A 61 15.05 -4.35 12.04
CA ARG A 61 14.83 -3.55 10.82
C ARG A 61 13.80 -4.17 9.89
N LEU A 62 13.81 -5.50 9.70
CA LEU A 62 12.77 -6.19 8.92
C LEU A 62 11.37 -6.03 9.53
N VAL A 63 11.27 -6.08 10.87
CA VAL A 63 10.00 -5.87 11.58
C VAL A 63 9.53 -4.42 11.44
N ALA A 64 10.42 -3.44 11.56
CA ALA A 64 10.07 -2.02 11.34
C ALA A 64 9.56 -1.76 9.91
N ALA A 65 10.20 -2.36 8.90
CA ALA A 65 9.72 -2.30 7.52
C ALA A 65 8.32 -2.93 7.36
N LEU A 66 8.07 -4.06 8.02
CA LEU A 66 6.75 -4.71 8.01
C LEU A 66 5.68 -3.84 8.68
N GLU A 67 5.99 -3.21 9.81
CA GLU A 67 5.05 -2.37 10.55
C GLU A 67 4.59 -1.17 9.71
N GLU A 68 5.51 -0.52 8.99
CA GLU A 68 5.14 0.55 8.05
C GLU A 68 4.23 0.05 6.93
N LEU A 69 4.53 -1.13 6.36
CA LEU A 69 3.71 -1.74 5.32
C LEU A 69 2.31 -2.11 5.85
N GLU A 70 2.23 -2.63 7.07
CA GLU A 70 0.98 -3.01 7.73
C GLU A 70 0.09 -1.81 8.04
N GLU A 71 0.67 -0.72 8.56
CA GLU A 71 -0.05 0.51 8.81
C GLU A 71 -0.66 1.05 7.52
N ALA A 72 0.15 1.15 6.46
CA ALA A 72 -0.30 1.58 5.15
C ALA A 72 -1.42 0.68 4.59
N ARG A 73 -1.27 -0.64 4.74
CA ARG A 73 -2.27 -1.62 4.30
C ARG A 73 -3.56 -1.51 5.10
N ALA A 74 -3.48 -1.26 6.41
CA ALA A 74 -4.65 -1.11 7.27
C ALA A 74 -5.49 0.12 6.89
N LEU A 75 -4.83 1.24 6.60
CA LEU A 75 -5.49 2.46 6.09
C LEU A 75 -6.22 2.18 4.78
N TRP A 76 -5.53 1.56 3.82
CA TRP A 76 -6.14 1.23 2.53
C TRP A 76 -7.35 0.29 2.68
N LEU A 77 -7.25 -0.76 3.49
CA LEU A 77 -8.37 -1.67 3.73
C LEU A 77 -9.54 -1.02 4.49
N SER A 78 -9.30 0.00 5.30
CA SER A 78 -10.39 0.77 5.91
C SER A 78 -11.16 1.54 4.84
N TYR A 79 -10.42 2.25 3.99
CA TYR A 79 -10.99 2.98 2.86
C TYR A 79 -11.80 2.07 1.92
N GLU A 80 -11.26 0.90 1.55
CA GLU A 80 -11.97 -0.11 0.73
C GLU A 80 -13.32 -0.51 1.34
N ARG A 81 -13.34 -0.78 2.65
CA ARG A 81 -14.57 -1.19 3.36
C ARG A 81 -15.59 -0.08 3.38
N GLU A 82 -15.17 1.16 3.57
CA GLU A 82 -16.04 2.33 3.57
C GLU A 82 -16.60 2.62 2.18
N SER A 83 -15.79 2.51 1.13
CA SER A 83 -16.23 2.60 -0.26
C SER A 83 -17.28 1.53 -0.59
N ALA A 84 -17.01 0.26 -0.23
CA ALA A 84 -17.97 -0.83 -0.42
C ALA A 84 -19.28 -0.60 0.36
N ARG A 85 -19.21 -0.05 1.59
CA ARG A 85 -20.39 0.30 2.40
C ARG A 85 -21.21 1.38 1.72
N ARG A 86 -20.57 2.47 1.24
CA ARG A 86 -21.22 3.55 0.49
C ARG A 86 -21.93 3.01 -0.75
N ARG A 87 -21.29 2.14 -1.52
CA ARG A 87 -21.90 1.54 -2.71
C ARG A 87 -23.05 0.59 -2.43
N ARG A 88 -23.00 -0.18 -1.34
CA ARG A 88 -24.15 -0.99 -0.91
C ARG A 88 -25.35 -0.12 -0.56
N ALA A 89 -25.14 1.00 0.14
CA ALA A 89 -26.21 1.94 0.48
C ALA A 89 -26.80 2.62 -0.78
N GLN A 90 -25.97 3.12 -1.70
CA GLN A 90 -26.44 3.72 -2.97
C GLN A 90 -27.25 2.73 -3.83
N LYS A 91 -26.78 1.47 -3.94
CA LYS A 91 -27.51 0.42 -4.64
C LYS A 91 -28.87 0.14 -4.00
N HIS A 92 -28.95 0.18 -2.67
CA HIS A 92 -30.21 0.03 -1.94
C HIS A 92 -31.18 1.19 -2.22
N LEU A 93 -30.66 2.41 -2.37
CA LEU A 93 -31.42 3.61 -2.74
C LEU A 93 -31.71 3.72 -4.25
N GLY A 94 -31.44 2.68 -5.05
CA GLY A 94 -31.72 2.68 -6.50
C GLY A 94 -30.73 3.46 -7.37
N ILE A 95 -29.67 4.02 -6.80
CA ILE A 95 -28.64 4.76 -7.55
C ILE A 95 -27.71 3.75 -8.22
N ARG A 96 -27.80 3.62 -9.55
CA ARG A 96 -27.05 2.62 -10.34
C ARG A 96 -25.83 3.18 -11.07
N GLN A 97 -25.73 4.50 -11.25
CA GLN A 97 -24.54 5.09 -11.87
C GLN A 97 -23.35 5.01 -10.90
N PRO A 98 -22.18 4.50 -11.35
CA PRO A 98 -20.92 4.66 -10.62
C PRO A 98 -20.54 6.13 -10.54
N THR A 99 -20.01 6.57 -9.41
CA THR A 99 -19.34 7.87 -9.32
C THR A 99 -17.98 7.80 -10.03
N ALA A 100 -17.38 8.96 -10.36
CA ALA A 100 -16.02 9.00 -10.91
C ALA A 100 -14.99 8.30 -9.99
N LEU A 101 -15.23 8.34 -8.68
CA LEU A 101 -14.44 7.63 -7.67
C LEU A 101 -14.59 6.10 -7.79
N ASP A 102 -15.80 5.60 -8.03
CA ASP A 102 -16.06 4.17 -8.21
C ASP A 102 -15.43 3.64 -9.50
N ASP A 103 -15.48 4.44 -10.57
CA ASP A 103 -14.85 4.10 -11.85
C ASP A 103 -13.33 4.06 -11.74
N TRP A 104 -12.74 5.05 -11.08
CA TRP A 104 -11.30 5.02 -10.77
C TRP A 104 -10.95 3.82 -9.88
N HIS A 105 -11.75 3.55 -8.85
CA HIS A 105 -11.52 2.44 -7.92
C HIS A 105 -11.51 1.08 -8.63
N SER A 106 -12.49 0.86 -9.51
CA SER A 106 -12.60 -0.33 -10.37
C SER A 106 -11.42 -0.49 -11.34
N ARG A 107 -10.88 0.63 -11.88
CA ARG A 107 -9.77 0.61 -12.85
C ARG A 107 -8.39 0.47 -12.19
N THR A 108 -8.23 1.02 -11.00
CA THR A 108 -6.96 1.10 -10.28
C THR A 108 -6.72 -0.11 -9.39
N TRP A 109 -7.78 -0.72 -8.84
CA TRP A 109 -7.66 -1.91 -7.99
C TRP A 109 -7.87 -3.21 -8.78
N GLY A 110 -6.80 -4.02 -8.87
CA GLY A 110 -6.79 -5.27 -9.64
C GLY A 110 -5.39 -5.88 -9.81
N GLY A 111 -4.46 -5.60 -8.89
CA GLY A 111 -3.07 -6.08 -8.96
C GLY A 111 -2.06 -5.09 -9.58
N ARG A 112 -2.45 -3.82 -9.78
CA ARG A 112 -1.53 -2.73 -10.18
C ARG A 112 -1.12 -1.88 -8.98
N ALA A 113 0.06 -1.26 -9.08
CA ALA A 113 0.53 -0.25 -8.12
C ALA A 113 -0.47 0.91 -8.03
N LEU A 114 -0.74 1.40 -6.83
CA LEU A 114 -1.63 2.56 -6.59
C LEU A 114 -1.01 3.84 -7.16
N LEU A 115 0.30 3.99 -7.02
CA LEU A 115 1.09 5.09 -7.53
C LEU A 115 2.28 4.48 -8.25
N ARG A 116 2.24 4.43 -9.58
CA ARG A 116 3.36 3.89 -10.35
C ARG A 116 4.47 4.94 -10.41
N PHE A 117 5.64 4.56 -9.93
CA PHE A 117 6.88 5.31 -10.11
C PHE A 117 7.78 4.49 -11.04
N ASP A 118 8.17 5.09 -12.18
CA ASP A 118 9.10 4.43 -13.11
C ASP A 118 10.54 4.45 -12.57
N ASP A 119 10.91 5.51 -11.84
CA ASP A 119 12.16 5.61 -11.08
C ASP A 119 11.90 5.44 -9.57
N PRO A 120 12.44 4.38 -8.92
CA PRO A 120 12.35 4.22 -7.48
C PRO A 120 12.95 5.36 -6.66
N ALA A 121 13.92 6.12 -7.21
CA ALA A 121 14.51 7.26 -6.51
C ALA A 121 13.55 8.46 -6.41
N SER A 122 12.52 8.50 -7.25
CA SER A 122 11.47 9.53 -7.24
C SER A 122 10.38 9.27 -6.18
N VAL A 123 10.43 8.14 -5.49
CA VAL A 123 9.43 7.80 -4.46
C VAL A 123 9.57 8.74 -3.26
N PRO A 124 8.47 9.29 -2.73
CA PRO A 124 8.51 10.13 -1.54
C PRO A 124 9.14 9.42 -0.35
N ARG A 125 10.06 10.09 0.36
CA ARG A 125 10.76 9.49 1.53
C ARG A 125 9.93 9.48 2.82
N VAL A 126 8.70 9.98 2.79
CA VAL A 126 7.77 9.97 3.93
C VAL A 126 7.17 8.58 4.16
N ARG A 127 6.50 8.35 5.29
CA ARG A 127 5.88 7.04 5.56
C ARG A 127 4.83 6.69 4.51
N LEU A 128 4.75 5.41 4.12
CA LEU A 128 3.71 4.91 3.21
C LEU A 128 2.29 5.32 3.64
N ALA A 129 2.01 5.22 4.94
CA ALA A 129 0.74 5.61 5.53
C ALA A 129 0.38 7.09 5.27
N VAL A 130 1.36 7.99 5.30
CA VAL A 130 1.14 9.42 5.02
C VAL A 130 0.79 9.63 3.56
N VAL A 131 1.51 9.00 2.63
CA VAL A 131 1.20 9.09 1.20
C VAL A 131 -0.19 8.55 0.89
N LEU A 132 -0.57 7.41 1.47
CA LEU A 132 -1.89 6.85 1.25
C LEU A 132 -3.01 7.70 1.85
N ARG A 133 -2.81 8.35 3.00
CA ARG A 133 -3.79 9.31 3.53
C ARG A 133 -3.99 10.48 2.58
N GLY A 134 -2.89 11.06 2.06
CA GLY A 134 -2.97 12.14 1.08
C GLY A 134 -3.70 11.73 -0.20
N LEU A 135 -3.40 10.53 -0.72
CA LEU A 135 -4.09 9.96 -1.87
C LEU A 135 -5.59 9.78 -1.62
N ILE A 136 -5.97 9.16 -0.50
CA ILE A 136 -7.37 8.96 -0.12
C ILE A 136 -8.10 10.30 0.00
N ALA A 137 -7.52 11.28 0.70
CA ALA A 137 -8.14 12.59 0.88
C ALA A 137 -8.34 13.33 -0.44
N ALA A 138 -7.37 13.25 -1.35
CA ALA A 138 -7.48 13.86 -2.67
C ALA A 138 -8.58 13.20 -3.52
N MET A 139 -8.65 11.87 -3.49
CA MET A 139 -9.72 11.11 -4.15
C MET A 139 -11.11 11.43 -3.60
N GLU A 140 -11.25 11.57 -2.27
CA GLU A 140 -12.52 11.94 -1.64
C GLU A 140 -12.93 13.38 -1.97
N SER A 141 -11.96 14.29 -2.11
CA SER A 141 -12.21 15.68 -2.51
C SER A 141 -12.71 15.78 -3.96
N GLU A 142 -12.12 15.03 -4.89
CA GLU A 142 -12.59 14.95 -6.28
C GLU A 142 -13.93 14.24 -6.44
N ALA A 143 -14.26 13.32 -5.53
CA ALA A 143 -15.59 12.71 -5.49
C ALA A 143 -16.66 13.70 -5.00
N GLY A 144 -16.27 14.67 -4.16
CA GLY A 144 -17.15 15.71 -3.62
C GLY A 144 -17.27 16.97 -4.48
N GLY A 145 -16.30 17.23 -5.37
CA GLY A 145 -16.29 18.36 -6.29
C GLY A 145 -15.95 17.90 -7.70
N GLY A 146 -16.84 18.14 -8.67
CA GLY A 146 -16.66 17.73 -10.06
C GLY A 146 -15.27 18.06 -10.61
N ALA A 147 -14.47 17.00 -10.84
CA ALA A 147 -13.24 16.90 -11.62
C ALA A 147 -12.13 17.95 -11.39
N ARG A 148 -11.02 17.52 -10.74
CA ARG A 148 -9.64 17.72 -11.24
C ARG A 148 -8.63 16.84 -10.47
N ALA A 149 -7.91 15.99 -11.20
CA ALA A 149 -6.87 15.08 -10.70
C ALA A 149 -5.85 15.79 -9.77
N PRO A 150 -5.31 15.15 -8.71
CA PRO A 150 -4.41 15.82 -7.80
C PRO A 150 -2.99 15.72 -8.36
N ALA A 151 -2.40 16.87 -8.68
CA ALA A 151 -0.97 16.96 -8.93
C ALA A 151 -0.23 16.68 -7.62
N LEU A 152 0.32 15.47 -7.49
CA LEU A 152 1.33 15.16 -6.47
C LEU A 152 2.59 15.97 -6.82
N ALA A 153 2.71 17.16 -6.24
CA ALA A 153 3.89 17.99 -6.36
C ALA A 153 5.06 17.30 -5.63
N ALA A 154 6.06 16.87 -6.39
CA ALA A 154 7.39 16.59 -5.87
C ALA A 154 8.04 17.94 -5.53
N GLY A 155 8.33 18.14 -4.24
CA GLY A 155 9.19 19.21 -3.73
C GLY A 155 10.46 18.63 -3.14
#